data_AF-A0A2V6Z1S0-F1
#
_entry.id   AF-A0A2V6Z1S0-F1
#
_cell.length_a   1.000
_cell.length_b   1.000
_cell.length_c   1.000
_cell.angle_alpha   90.00
_cell.angle_beta   90.00
_cell.angle_gamma   90.00
#
_symmetry.space_group_name_H-M   'P 1'
#
loop_
_entity.id
_entity.type
_entity.pdbx_description
1 polymer ?
#
loop_
_entity_poly.entity_id
_entity_poly.type
_entity_poly.pdbx_seq_one_letter_code
_entity_poly.pdbx_strand_id
1 'polypeptide(L)'
;APLGEKMVLVGRVLDEGGRPVRRSLVEVWQANASGKYPHPVDDHEAPLDPNFLGKGQVLTDDEGRYRIVTVKPGAYPWQNHAFGWRPAHIHFSLFGNAYAQRLITQMFFPGDPLLAIDPIFQSVPEAGRRFLIADLDLEHGVEGIALGYRFDMVLRGPRATPIGV
;
A
#
# COMPACT_ATOMS: atom_id res chain seq x y z
N ALA A 1 18.46 -3.73 12.59
CA ALA A 1 17.11 -3.92 12.00
C ALA A 1 16.43 -2.55 11.94
N PRO A 2 15.49 -2.30 11.01
CA PRO A 2 14.77 -1.03 10.96
C PRO A 2 14.12 -0.67 12.31
N LEU A 3 13.88 0.61 12.58
CA LEU A 3 13.05 1.08 13.69
C LEU A 3 11.57 1.13 13.27
N GLY A 4 10.68 1.16 14.26
CA GLY A 4 9.23 1.26 14.06
C GLY A 4 8.45 -0.05 14.23
N GLU A 5 7.12 0.09 14.19
CA GLU A 5 6.16 -1.01 14.33
C GLU A 5 6.36 -2.04 13.22
N LYS A 6 6.75 -3.26 13.59
CA LYS A 6 6.91 -4.35 12.63
C LYS A 6 5.56 -4.84 12.17
N MET A 7 5.45 -5.08 10.87
CA MET A 7 4.21 -5.62 10.31
C MET A 7 4.45 -6.70 9.27
N VAL A 8 3.54 -7.66 9.27
CA VAL A 8 3.33 -8.62 8.19
C VAL A 8 2.12 -8.15 7.39
N LEU A 9 2.35 -7.78 6.15
CA LEU A 9 1.29 -7.40 5.21
C LEU A 9 1.00 -8.57 4.28
N VAL A 10 -0.22 -9.06 4.30
CA VAL A 10 -0.72 -10.10 3.40
C VAL A 10 -1.84 -9.56 2.53
N GLY A 11 -2.16 -10.28 1.46
CA GLY A 11 -3.35 -10.00 0.68
C GLY A 11 -3.46 -10.90 -0.53
N ARG A 12 -4.52 -10.71 -1.29
CA ARG A 12 -4.77 -11.37 -2.58
C ARG A 12 -4.95 -10.34 -3.68
N VAL A 13 -4.44 -10.68 -4.86
CA VAL A 13 -4.74 -9.97 -6.11
C VAL A 13 -5.72 -10.81 -6.90
N LEU A 14 -6.91 -10.29 -7.11
CA LEU A 14 -8.00 -10.93 -7.86
C LEU A 14 -8.34 -10.12 -9.10
N ASP A 15 -9.01 -10.73 -10.08
CA ASP A 15 -9.70 -9.99 -11.15
C ASP A 15 -11.16 -9.70 -10.77
N GLU A 16 -11.86 -8.88 -11.57
CA GLU A 16 -13.30 -8.55 -11.39
C GLU A 16 -14.22 -9.78 -11.31
N GLY A 17 -13.77 -10.93 -11.85
CA GLY A 17 -14.50 -12.20 -11.78
C GLY A 17 -14.17 -13.02 -10.53
N GLY A 18 -13.38 -12.49 -9.61
CA GLY A 18 -12.93 -13.17 -8.39
C GLY A 18 -11.83 -14.21 -8.62
N ARG A 19 -11.23 -14.27 -9.81
CA ARG A 19 -10.16 -15.24 -10.09
C ARG A 19 -8.80 -14.72 -9.62
N PRO A 20 -7.91 -15.59 -9.11
CA PRO A 20 -6.58 -15.19 -8.69
C PRO A 20 -5.76 -14.68 -9.87
N VAL A 21 -5.11 -13.53 -9.69
CA VAL A 21 -4.07 -13.03 -10.60
C VAL A 21 -2.75 -13.63 -10.14
N ARG A 22 -2.42 -14.77 -10.74
CA ARG A 22 -1.26 -15.60 -10.37
C ARG A 22 0.04 -15.05 -10.94
N ARG A 23 1.14 -15.22 -10.21
CA ARG A 23 2.52 -14.93 -10.64
C ARG A 23 2.70 -13.51 -11.20
N SER A 24 1.89 -12.57 -10.69
CA SER A 24 1.97 -11.16 -11.07
C SER A 24 2.95 -10.46 -10.13
N LEU A 25 3.74 -9.55 -10.70
CA LEU A 25 4.62 -8.67 -9.94
C LEU A 25 3.81 -7.66 -9.12
N VAL A 26 4.10 -7.63 -7.82
CA VAL A 26 3.66 -6.61 -6.87
C VAL A 26 4.89 -5.90 -6.36
N GLU A 27 5.02 -4.62 -6.71
CA GLU A 27 6.08 -3.75 -6.22
C GLU A 27 5.51 -2.79 -5.18
N VAL A 28 6.27 -2.54 -4.12
CA VAL A 28 5.90 -1.60 -3.06
C VAL A 28 6.99 -0.61 -2.76
N TRP A 29 6.59 0.60 -2.36
CA TRP A 29 7.49 1.59 -1.79
C TRP A 29 6.79 2.43 -0.73
N GLN A 30 7.54 2.90 0.26
CA GLN A 30 7.03 3.66 1.40
C GLN A 30 8.12 4.46 2.11
N ALA A 31 7.69 5.42 2.93
CA ALA A 31 8.54 6.08 3.91
C ALA A 31 8.93 5.12 5.05
N ASN A 32 9.96 5.50 5.81
CA ASN A 32 10.29 4.86 7.08
C ASN A 32 9.25 5.21 8.18
N ALA A 33 9.47 4.70 9.40
CA ALA A 33 8.59 4.94 10.54
C ALA A 33 8.47 6.42 10.96
N SER A 34 9.41 7.27 10.54
CA SER A 34 9.40 8.72 10.79
C SER A 34 8.79 9.53 9.63
N GLY A 35 8.27 8.88 8.58
CA GLY A 35 7.73 9.57 7.43
C GLY A 35 8.80 10.13 6.48
N LYS A 36 10.02 9.59 6.52
CA LYS A 36 11.12 9.97 5.60
C LYS A 36 11.30 8.91 4.51
N TYR A 37 11.29 9.32 3.25
CA TYR A 37 11.72 8.49 2.12
C TYR A 37 13.23 8.52 1.95
N PRO A 38 13.88 7.39 1.64
CA PRO A 38 15.27 7.34 1.19
C PRO A 38 15.38 7.81 -0.26
N HIS A 39 14.98 9.07 -0.51
CA HIS A 39 14.96 9.67 -1.84
C HIS A 39 15.59 11.07 -1.81
N PRO A 40 16.45 11.45 -2.78
CA PRO A 40 17.19 12.72 -2.74
C PRO A 40 16.34 14.00 -2.70
N VAL A 41 15.10 13.94 -3.22
CA VAL A 41 14.19 15.09 -3.26
C VAL A 41 13.30 15.23 -2.03
N ASP A 42 13.35 14.26 -1.12
CA ASP A 42 12.62 14.37 0.14
C ASP A 42 13.39 15.33 1.05
N ASP A 43 12.80 16.47 1.37
CA ASP A 43 13.34 17.54 2.21
C ASP A 43 12.74 17.56 3.63
N HIS A 44 11.89 16.59 3.98
CA HIS A 44 11.32 16.45 5.33
C HIS A 44 12.43 16.31 6.39
N GLU A 45 12.39 17.10 7.47
CA GLU A 45 13.43 17.10 8.51
C GLU A 45 13.50 15.81 9.37
N ALA A 46 12.64 14.83 9.11
CA ALA A 46 12.69 13.53 9.77
C ALA A 46 13.98 12.74 9.43
N PRO A 47 14.52 11.96 10.38
CA PRO A 47 15.74 11.19 10.15
C PRO A 47 15.50 10.02 9.18
N LEU A 48 16.51 9.71 8.38
CA LEU A 48 16.60 8.43 7.69
C LEU A 48 16.87 7.31 8.70
N ASP A 49 16.41 6.10 8.37
CA ASP A 49 16.82 4.89 9.07
C ASP A 49 17.85 4.15 8.20
N PRO A 50 19.12 4.02 8.64
CA PRO A 50 20.16 3.38 7.84
C PRO A 50 19.89 1.89 7.57
N ASN A 51 18.95 1.26 8.29
CA ASN A 51 18.56 -0.12 8.12
C ASN A 51 17.30 -0.30 7.24
N PHE A 52 16.72 0.79 6.70
CA PHE A 52 15.46 0.74 5.95
C PHE A 52 15.59 1.29 4.52
N LEU A 53 15.26 0.45 3.54
CA LEU A 53 15.33 0.81 2.11
C LEU A 53 14.01 1.35 1.54
N GLY A 54 12.88 1.10 2.22
CA GLY A 54 11.57 1.62 1.79
C GLY A 54 11.03 1.07 0.47
N LYS A 55 11.56 -0.04 -0.04
CA LYS A 55 11.11 -0.67 -1.29
C LYS A 55 11.16 -2.19 -1.23
N GLY A 56 10.26 -2.85 -1.95
CA GLY A 56 10.20 -4.30 -2.02
C GLY A 56 9.42 -4.78 -3.25
N GLN A 57 9.58 -6.05 -3.59
CA GLN A 57 8.83 -6.70 -4.65
C GLN A 57 8.57 -8.17 -4.32
N VAL A 58 7.43 -8.68 -4.76
CA VAL A 58 7.01 -10.07 -4.57
C VAL A 58 6.15 -10.51 -5.75
N LEU A 59 6.17 -11.80 -6.07
CA LEU A 59 5.23 -12.39 -7.02
C LEU A 59 4.05 -12.99 -6.26
N THR A 60 2.85 -12.83 -6.78
CA THR A 60 1.69 -13.55 -6.25
C THR A 60 1.81 -15.06 -6.49
N ASP A 61 1.30 -15.87 -5.56
CA ASP A 61 1.25 -17.32 -5.72
C ASP A 61 0.12 -17.78 -6.66
N ASP A 62 -0.10 -19.10 -6.77
CA ASP A 62 -1.13 -19.67 -7.64
C ASP A 62 -2.57 -19.42 -7.11
N GLU A 63 -2.72 -18.94 -5.89
CA GLU A 63 -3.97 -18.44 -5.30
C GLU A 63 -4.06 -16.90 -5.29
N GLY A 64 -3.11 -16.23 -5.95
CA GLY A 64 -3.06 -14.77 -6.04
C GLY A 64 -2.59 -14.09 -4.76
N ARG A 65 -2.10 -14.84 -3.77
CA ARG A 65 -1.66 -14.30 -2.47
C ARG A 65 -0.28 -13.67 -2.57
N TYR A 66 -0.05 -12.63 -1.77
CA TYR A 66 1.27 -12.05 -1.55
C TYR A 66 1.52 -11.84 -0.06
N ARG A 67 2.80 -11.75 0.31
CA ARG A 67 3.24 -11.49 1.69
C ARG A 67 4.48 -10.60 1.70
N ILE A 68 4.42 -9.52 2.48
CA ILE A 68 5.50 -8.54 2.66
C ILE A 68 5.75 -8.37 4.15
N VAL A 69 7.02 -8.26 4.56
CA VAL A 69 7.39 -7.89 5.94
C VAL A 69 8.05 -6.52 5.86
N THR A 70 7.51 -5.57 6.62
CA THR A 70 7.98 -4.18 6.60
C THR A 70 7.76 -3.54 7.98
N VAL A 71 7.96 -2.22 8.04
CA VAL A 71 7.54 -1.39 9.16
C VAL A 71 6.37 -0.52 8.74
N LYS A 72 5.45 -0.24 9.66
CA LYS A 72 4.40 0.74 9.41
C LYS A 72 5.03 2.12 9.13
N PRO A 73 4.75 2.77 7.99
CA PRO A 73 5.29 4.08 7.67
C PRO A 73 4.71 5.16 8.59
N GLY A 74 5.51 6.20 8.84
CA GLY A 74 5.03 7.41 9.47
C GLY A 74 4.25 8.30 8.49
N ALA A 75 3.34 9.11 9.03
CA ALA A 75 2.77 10.25 8.31
C ALA A 75 3.87 11.29 8.02
N TYR A 76 3.68 12.12 7.00
CA TYR A 76 4.66 13.15 6.64
C TYR A 76 4.01 14.41 6.04
N PRO A 77 4.61 15.59 6.23
CA PRO A 77 4.13 16.83 5.66
C PRO A 77 4.44 16.89 4.17
N TRP A 78 3.61 17.63 3.43
CA TRP A 78 3.84 17.88 2.01
C TRP A 78 3.29 19.25 1.62
N GLN A 79 3.90 19.87 0.62
CA GLN A 79 3.62 21.26 0.22
C GLN A 79 2.35 21.36 -0.66
N ASN A 80 1.20 20.97 -0.10
CA ASN A 80 -0.11 21.09 -0.77
C ASN A 80 -0.93 22.28 -0.23
N HIS A 81 -1.01 22.40 1.10
CA HIS A 81 -1.65 23.51 1.81
C HIS A 81 -1.03 23.66 3.21
N ALA A 82 -1.39 24.72 3.96
CA ALA A 82 -0.71 25.11 5.21
C ALA A 82 -0.59 24.01 6.29
N PHE A 83 -1.48 23.01 6.28
CA PHE A 83 -1.49 21.87 7.18
C PHE A 83 -1.53 20.53 6.43
N GLY A 84 -0.94 20.49 5.23
CA GLY A 84 -0.92 19.30 4.39
C GLY A 84 -0.08 18.20 5.00
N TRP A 85 -0.72 17.12 5.42
CA TRP A 85 -0.08 15.89 5.87
C TRP A 85 -0.63 14.69 5.10
N ARG A 86 0.26 13.78 4.69
CA ARG A 86 -0.15 12.49 4.16
C ARG A 86 -0.35 11.52 5.33
N PRO A 87 -1.46 10.73 5.36
CA PRO A 87 -1.64 9.62 6.30
C PRO A 87 -0.52 8.58 6.13
N ALA A 88 -0.39 7.68 7.08
CA ALA A 88 0.48 6.51 6.88
C ALA A 88 -0.01 5.74 5.65
N HIS A 89 0.88 5.49 4.68
CA HIS A 89 0.52 4.77 3.46
C HIS A 89 1.69 4.01 2.84
N ILE A 90 1.34 2.95 2.11
CA ILE A 90 2.27 2.16 1.29
C ILE A 90 1.80 2.26 -0.15
N HIS A 91 2.71 2.61 -1.05
CA HIS A 91 2.41 2.59 -2.48
C HIS A 91 2.54 1.19 -3.04
N PHE A 92 1.67 0.90 -4.02
CA PHE A 92 1.64 -0.36 -4.74
C PHE A 92 1.70 -0.12 -6.25
N SER A 93 2.46 -0.96 -6.95
CA SER A 93 2.48 -1.08 -8.40
C SER A 93 2.21 -2.53 -8.78
N LEU A 94 1.19 -2.74 -9.61
CA LEU A 94 0.80 -4.03 -10.16
C LEU A 94 0.74 -3.94 -11.67
N PHE A 95 1.35 -4.92 -12.34
CA PHE A 95 1.22 -5.09 -13.79
C PHE A 95 -0.03 -5.89 -14.18
N GLY A 96 -0.44 -6.85 -13.34
CA GLY A 96 -1.42 -7.85 -13.72
C GLY A 96 -0.88 -8.79 -14.81
N ASN A 97 -1.79 -9.52 -15.46
CA ASN A 97 -1.48 -10.45 -16.55
C ASN A 97 -1.84 -9.86 -17.93
N ALA A 98 -2.43 -8.66 -17.98
CA ALA A 98 -2.75 -7.93 -19.19
C ALA A 98 -2.54 -6.42 -18.98
N TYR A 99 -2.16 -5.69 -20.03
CA TYR A 99 -1.85 -4.25 -19.93
C TYR A 99 -3.00 -3.42 -19.33
N ALA A 100 -4.25 -3.77 -19.66
CA ALA A 100 -5.45 -3.10 -19.13
C ALA A 100 -5.66 -3.27 -17.61
N GLN A 101 -4.86 -4.13 -16.96
CA GLN A 101 -4.88 -4.37 -15.52
C GLN A 101 -3.80 -3.57 -14.76
N ARG A 102 -2.93 -2.82 -15.46
CA ARG A 102 -1.87 -2.02 -14.82
C ARG A 102 -2.51 -1.05 -13.81
N LEU A 103 -2.10 -1.16 -12.55
CA LEU A 103 -2.61 -0.34 -11.46
C LEU A 103 -1.46 0.18 -10.60
N ILE A 104 -1.47 1.47 -10.32
CA ILE A 104 -0.73 2.07 -9.20
C ILE A 104 -1.76 2.56 -8.20
N THR A 105 -1.60 2.21 -6.94
CA THR A 105 -2.50 2.61 -5.86
C THR A 105 -1.75 2.86 -4.56
N GLN A 106 -2.46 3.31 -3.54
CA GLN A 106 -1.96 3.52 -2.19
C GLN A 106 -2.84 2.76 -1.20
N MET A 107 -2.20 2.01 -0.32
CA MET A 107 -2.82 1.38 0.84
C MET A 107 -2.68 2.32 2.04
N PHE A 108 -3.76 2.47 2.80
CA PHE A 108 -3.83 3.24 4.05
C PHE A 108 -4.14 2.32 5.23
N PHE A 109 -4.02 2.87 6.45
CA PHE A 109 -4.21 2.11 7.68
C PHE A 109 -5.57 2.40 8.34
N PRO A 110 -6.17 1.40 9.02
CA PRO A 110 -7.47 1.58 9.66
C PRO A 110 -7.37 2.58 10.82
N GLY A 111 -8.34 3.49 10.89
CA GLY A 111 -8.47 4.47 11.97
C GLY A 111 -7.49 5.65 11.89
N ASP A 112 -6.74 5.83 10.81
CA ASP A 112 -5.86 6.99 10.65
C ASP A 112 -6.70 8.28 10.50
N PRO A 113 -6.62 9.24 11.44
CA PRO A 113 -7.45 10.44 11.41
C PRO A 113 -7.10 11.38 10.24
N LEU A 114 -5.90 11.26 9.66
CA LEU A 114 -5.46 12.10 8.54
C LEU A 114 -6.23 11.78 7.24
N LEU A 115 -6.87 10.61 7.15
CA LEU A 115 -7.70 10.25 5.99
C LEU A 115 -8.85 11.24 5.77
N ALA A 116 -9.39 11.84 6.83
CA ALA A 116 -10.47 12.81 6.72
C ALA A 116 -10.05 14.11 6.00
N ILE A 117 -8.75 14.43 6.01
CA ILE A 117 -8.20 15.69 5.50
C ILE A 117 -7.21 15.51 4.33
N ASP A 118 -6.83 14.28 3.98
CA ASP A 118 -5.91 14.00 2.88
C ASP A 118 -6.61 14.16 1.52
N PRO A 119 -6.28 15.17 0.70
CA PRO A 119 -6.95 15.39 -0.58
C PRO A 119 -6.69 14.26 -1.58
N ILE A 120 -5.60 13.50 -1.45
CA ILE A 120 -5.34 12.33 -2.31
C ILE A 120 -6.34 11.22 -2.01
N PHE A 121 -6.51 10.84 -0.74
CA PHE A 121 -7.52 9.86 -0.35
C PHE A 121 -8.94 10.35 -0.65
N GLN A 122 -9.22 11.65 -0.41
CA GLN A 122 -10.52 12.25 -0.70
C GLN A 122 -10.83 12.35 -2.20
N SER A 123 -9.83 12.30 -3.09
CA SER A 123 -10.06 12.28 -4.55
C SER A 123 -10.75 11.01 -5.05
N VAL A 124 -10.71 9.93 -4.26
CA VAL A 124 -11.36 8.66 -4.57
C VAL A 124 -12.85 8.77 -4.24
N PRO A 125 -13.76 8.30 -5.13
CA PRO A 125 -15.20 8.26 -4.82
C PRO A 125 -15.45 7.56 -3.49
N GLU A 126 -16.39 8.06 -2.69
CA GLU A 126 -16.65 7.58 -1.34
C GLU A 126 -16.82 6.06 -1.26
N ALA A 127 -17.58 5.49 -2.20
CA ALA A 127 -17.79 4.04 -2.32
C ALA A 127 -16.51 3.23 -2.54
N GLY A 128 -15.46 3.86 -3.09
CA GLY A 128 -14.16 3.24 -3.36
C GLY A 128 -13.16 3.31 -2.21
N ARG A 129 -13.33 4.25 -1.28
CA ARG A 129 -12.33 4.59 -0.25
C ARG A 129 -12.01 3.45 0.71
N ARG A 130 -13.03 2.66 1.10
CA ARG A 130 -12.86 1.44 1.91
C ARG A 130 -11.81 0.50 1.29
N PHE A 131 -11.81 0.34 -0.03
CA PHE A 131 -10.92 -0.60 -0.70
C PHE A 131 -9.45 -0.16 -0.72
N LEU A 132 -9.14 1.02 -0.19
CA LEU A 132 -7.77 1.50 -0.02
C LEU A 132 -7.29 1.37 1.43
N ILE A 133 -8.16 1.00 2.37
CA ILE A 133 -7.82 0.86 3.79
C ILE A 133 -7.59 -0.63 4.10
N ALA A 134 -6.40 -0.96 4.60
CA ALA A 134 -6.09 -2.30 5.06
C ALA A 134 -6.90 -2.69 6.31
N ASP A 135 -7.13 -3.98 6.48
CA ASP A 135 -7.73 -4.55 7.68
C ASP A 135 -6.63 -4.98 8.66
N LEU A 136 -6.85 -4.79 9.97
CA LEU A 136 -5.99 -5.41 11.00
C LEU A 136 -6.25 -6.92 10.99
N ASP A 137 -5.20 -7.72 10.81
CA ASP A 137 -5.27 -9.17 10.64
C ASP A 137 -4.28 -9.83 11.61
N LEU A 138 -4.70 -10.02 12.86
CA LEU A 138 -3.81 -10.55 13.90
C LEU A 138 -3.39 -12.01 13.66
N GLU A 139 -4.14 -12.76 12.85
CA GLU A 139 -3.82 -14.16 12.50
C GLU A 139 -2.47 -14.27 11.78
N HIS A 140 -2.15 -13.27 10.95
CA HIS A 140 -0.89 -13.24 10.18
C HIS A 140 0.24 -12.49 10.88
N GLY A 141 -0.02 -11.99 12.10
CA GLY A 141 0.98 -11.38 12.95
C GLY A 141 2.03 -12.39 13.44
N VAL A 142 3.01 -11.88 14.17
CA VAL A 142 3.99 -12.69 14.89
C VAL A 142 3.95 -12.25 16.34
N GLU A 143 3.56 -13.16 17.24
CA GLU A 143 3.42 -12.87 18.66
C GLU A 143 4.68 -12.22 19.25
N GLY A 144 4.48 -11.10 19.95
CA GLY A 144 5.57 -10.31 20.57
C GLY A 144 6.51 -9.61 19.58
N ILE A 145 6.28 -9.71 18.27
CA ILE A 145 7.23 -9.26 17.24
C ILE A 145 6.57 -8.31 16.23
N ALA A 146 5.46 -8.69 15.60
CA ALA A 146 4.86 -7.94 14.49
C ALA A 146 3.33 -8.05 14.45
N LEU A 147 2.65 -6.94 14.13
CA LEU A 147 1.22 -6.96 13.81
C LEU A 147 0.98 -7.48 12.39
N GLY A 148 -0.18 -8.08 12.15
CA GLY A 148 -0.58 -8.47 10.81
C GLY A 148 -1.62 -7.50 10.23
N TYR A 149 -1.51 -7.27 8.92
CA TYR A 149 -2.45 -6.46 8.14
C TYR A 149 -2.81 -7.17 6.86
N ARG A 150 -4.04 -6.98 6.39
CA ARG A 150 -4.54 -7.51 5.12
C ARG A 150 -4.94 -6.40 4.16
N PHE A 151 -4.49 -6.52 2.91
CA PHE A 151 -4.88 -5.62 1.83
C PHE A 151 -5.13 -6.38 0.53
N ASP A 152 -6.39 -6.63 0.22
CA ASP A 152 -6.79 -7.29 -1.02
C ASP A 152 -7.00 -6.27 -2.14
N MET A 153 -6.60 -6.62 -3.36
CA MET A 153 -6.69 -5.77 -4.54
C MET A 153 -7.45 -6.47 -5.66
N VAL A 154 -8.32 -5.74 -6.36
CA VAL A 154 -9.08 -6.25 -7.49
C VAL A 154 -8.68 -5.49 -8.75
N LEU A 155 -8.15 -6.22 -9.73
CA LEU A 155 -7.78 -5.70 -11.05
C LEU A 155 -8.90 -5.94 -12.06
N ARG A 156 -8.83 -5.27 -13.21
CA ARG A 156 -9.83 -5.45 -14.27
C ARG A 156 -9.92 -6.90 -14.77
N GLY A 157 -11.10 -7.32 -15.20
CA GLY A 157 -11.37 -8.68 -15.66
C GLY A 157 -11.26 -8.82 -17.19
N PRO A 158 -11.01 -10.03 -17.73
CA PRO A 158 -10.90 -10.29 -19.17
C PRO A 158 -12.23 -10.26 -19.93
N ARG A 159 -13.38 -10.08 -19.25
CA ARG A 159 -14.67 -9.78 -19.90
C ARG A 159 -14.89 -8.28 -20.12
N ALA A 160 -13.90 -7.43 -19.83
CA ALA A 160 -14.01 -6.00 -20.02
C ALA A 160 -14.05 -5.62 -21.52
N THR A 161 -15.18 -5.12 -21.98
CA THR A 161 -15.33 -4.43 -23.27
C THR A 161 -14.82 -2.97 -23.13
N PRO A 162 -14.21 -2.34 -24.16
CA PRO A 162 -13.39 -1.13 -24.02
C PRO A 162 -14.08 0.10 -23.42
N ILE A 163 -13.28 0.95 -22.79
CA ILE A 163 -13.59 2.37 -22.57
C ILE A 163 -12.52 3.16 -23.33
N GLY A 164 -12.89 3.70 -24.49
CA GLY A 164 -12.40 4.98 -24.97
C GLY A 164 -13.48 6.02 -24.64
N VAL A 165 -13.04 7.24 -24.33
CA VAL A 165 -13.86 8.45 -24.56
C VAL A 165 -13.73 8.83 -26.03
#